data_AF-T1H997-F1
#
_entry.id   AF-T1H997-F1
#
_cell.length_a   1.000
_cell.length_b   1.000
_cell.length_c   1.000
_cell.angle_alpha   90.00
_cell.angle_beta   90.00
_cell.angle_gamma   90.00
#
_symmetry.space_group_name_H-M   'P 1'
#
loop_
_entity.id
_entity.type
_entity.pdbx_description
1 polymer ?
#
loop_
_entity_poly.entity_id
_entity_poly.type
_entity_poly.pdbx_seq_one_letter_code
_entity_poly.pdbx_strand_id
1 'polypeptide(L)'
;MAIQRAMLLLMGNFSRTTSTEALQVLTGCLPLDLEVVRSALLYFLRRGKTVSLGGHSLEPLPEGEIGNDFRIWLLNEKKKQLDQDLLLQWKSRWSYSQKGRTTYRFLPDATMGRRIVPTDFSYAVSRLVTGHGQIKGKWYQMGLAEGANSYRIRGDRPPKRRHQELNL
;
A
#
# COMPACT_ATOMS: atom_id res chain seq x y z
N MET A 1 -14.46 1.77 -3.37
CA MET A 1 -13.37 2.07 -2.40
C MET A 1 -13.76 1.91 -0.93
N ALA A 2 -14.97 2.34 -0.50
CA ALA A 2 -15.36 2.31 0.91
C ALA A 2 -15.40 0.89 1.53
N ILE A 3 -15.88 -0.11 0.78
CA ILE A 3 -16.00 -1.50 1.26
C ILE A 3 -14.63 -2.11 1.57
N GLN A 4 -13.68 -2.05 0.63
CA GLN A 4 -12.33 -2.60 0.85
C GLN A 4 -11.65 -1.93 2.04
N ARG A 5 -11.79 -0.60 2.16
CA ARG A 5 -11.19 0.16 3.27
C ARG A 5 -11.64 -0.33 4.64
N ALA A 6 -12.92 -0.65 4.81
CA ALA A 6 -13.44 -1.13 6.08
C ALA A 6 -12.75 -2.46 6.49
N MET A 7 -12.63 -3.40 5.55
CA MET A 7 -11.93 -4.67 5.79
C MET A 7 -10.45 -4.45 6.09
N LEU A 8 -9.77 -3.56 5.37
CA LEU A 8 -8.35 -3.26 5.57
C LEU A 8 -8.06 -2.69 6.97
N LEU A 9 -8.96 -1.86 7.51
CA LEU A 9 -8.82 -1.32 8.87
C LEU A 9 -9.01 -2.39 9.96
N LEU A 10 -9.79 -3.44 9.69
CA LEU A 10 -10.01 -4.54 10.62
C LEU A 10 -8.83 -5.51 10.69
N MET A 11 -8.02 -5.59 9.65
CA MET A 11 -6.87 -6.51 9.59
C MET A 11 -5.69 -6.12 10.48
N GLY A 12 -5.72 -4.96 11.14
CA GLY A 12 -4.64 -4.54 12.03
C GLY A 12 -4.98 -3.29 12.83
N ASN A 13 -4.04 -2.87 13.69
CA ASN A 13 -4.24 -1.72 14.58
C ASN A 13 -4.00 -0.36 13.87
N PHE A 14 -4.67 -0.12 12.75
CA PHE A 14 -4.45 1.08 11.94
C PHE A 14 -5.33 2.26 12.35
N SER A 15 -4.85 3.48 12.09
CA SER A 15 -5.65 4.69 12.33
C SER A 15 -6.72 4.87 11.24
N ARG A 16 -7.88 5.42 11.62
CA ARG A 16 -9.00 5.68 10.68
C ARG A 16 -8.65 6.69 9.59
N THR A 17 -7.60 7.49 9.78
CA THR A 17 -7.08 8.48 8.82
C THR A 17 -6.02 7.91 7.88
N THR A 18 -5.56 6.67 8.10
CA THR A 18 -4.55 6.05 7.22
C THR A 18 -5.09 5.92 5.80
N SER A 19 -4.32 6.36 4.80
CA SER A 19 -4.74 6.26 3.40
C SER A 19 -4.99 4.81 2.98
N THR A 20 -6.01 4.56 2.15
CA THR A 20 -6.35 3.20 1.68
C THR A 20 -5.18 2.51 0.99
N GLU A 21 -4.36 3.24 0.24
CA GLU A 21 -3.18 2.69 -0.44
C GLU A 21 -2.10 2.22 0.54
N ALA A 22 -1.82 3.00 1.59
CA ALA A 22 -0.92 2.56 2.65
C ALA A 22 -1.45 1.31 3.35
N LEU A 23 -2.77 1.22 3.59
CA LEU A 23 -3.37 0.02 4.16
C LEU A 23 -3.18 -1.19 3.24
N GLN A 24 -3.44 -1.05 1.93
CA GLN A 24 -3.23 -2.10 0.93
C GLN A 24 -1.79 -2.61 0.93
N VAL A 25 -0.81 -1.70 0.99
CA VAL A 25 0.61 -2.06 1.06
C VAL A 25 0.96 -2.74 2.38
N LEU A 26 0.44 -2.26 3.51
CA LEU A 26 0.71 -2.86 4.82
C LEU A 26 0.12 -4.26 4.95
N THR A 27 -1.07 -4.48 4.38
CA THR A 27 -1.77 -5.77 4.45
C THR A 27 -1.44 -6.69 3.26
N GLY A 28 -0.64 -6.23 2.30
CA GLY A 28 -0.29 -7.00 1.10
C GLY A 28 -1.46 -7.23 0.14
N CYS A 29 -2.54 -6.46 0.27
CA CYS A 29 -3.73 -6.61 -0.56
C CYS A 29 -3.61 -5.81 -1.86
N LEU A 30 -4.08 -6.40 -2.95
CA LEU A 30 -4.19 -5.70 -4.22
C LEU A 30 -5.36 -4.68 -4.17
N PRO A 31 -5.25 -3.52 -4.83
CA PRO A 31 -6.39 -2.63 -5.03
C PRO A 31 -7.60 -3.34 -5.65
N LEU A 32 -8.80 -3.04 -5.14
CA LEU A 32 -10.03 -3.72 -5.57
C LEU A 32 -10.26 -3.67 -7.08
N ASP A 33 -9.92 -2.56 -7.74
CA ASP A 33 -10.07 -2.42 -9.19
C ASP A 33 -9.17 -3.38 -9.95
N LEU A 34 -7.92 -3.57 -9.50
CA LEU A 34 -7.01 -4.55 -10.09
C LEU A 34 -7.45 -5.99 -9.82
N GLU A 35 -8.06 -6.28 -8.66
CA GLU A 35 -8.62 -7.60 -8.35
C GLU A 35 -9.85 -7.94 -9.23
N VAL A 36 -10.67 -6.93 -9.56
CA VAL A 36 -11.77 -7.09 -10.51
C VAL A 36 -11.24 -7.42 -11.90
N VAL A 37 -10.22 -6.67 -12.37
CA VAL A 37 -9.56 -6.94 -13.65
C VAL A 37 -9.00 -8.35 -13.67
N ARG A 38 -8.28 -8.75 -12.61
CA ARG A 38 -7.76 -10.11 -12.45
C ARG A 38 -8.84 -11.18 -12.59
N SER A 39 -9.94 -11.01 -11.86
CA SER A 39 -11.02 -11.98 -11.82
C SER A 39 -11.71 -12.13 -13.18
N ALA A 40 -11.95 -11.02 -13.87
CA ALA A 40 -12.52 -11.00 -15.21
C ALA A 40 -11.58 -11.70 -16.22
N LEU A 41 -10.30 -11.32 -16.24
CA LEU A 41 -9.31 -11.90 -17.15
C LEU A 41 -9.14 -13.41 -16.94
N LEU A 42 -9.08 -13.87 -15.69
CA LEU A 42 -9.04 -15.31 -15.37
C LEU A 42 -10.31 -16.06 -15.79
N TYR A 43 -11.47 -15.42 -15.67
CA TYR A 43 -12.73 -16.00 -16.14
C TYR A 43 -12.70 -16.24 -17.66
N PHE A 44 -12.26 -15.24 -18.43
CA PHE A 44 -12.17 -15.34 -19.88
C PHE A 44 -11.07 -16.32 -20.35
N LEU A 45 -9.93 -16.36 -19.65
CA LEU A 45 -8.86 -17.32 -19.92
C LEU A 45 -9.36 -18.77 -19.80
N ARG A 46 -10.14 -19.08 -18.77
CA ARG A 46 -10.75 -20.42 -18.61
C ARG A 46 -11.78 -20.75 -19.69
N ARG A 47 -12.39 -19.73 -20.29
CA ARG A 47 -13.40 -19.87 -21.35
C ARG A 47 -12.80 -19.86 -22.75
N GLY A 48 -11.48 -19.67 -22.89
CA GLY A 48 -10.82 -19.60 -24.19
C GLY A 48 -11.26 -18.40 -25.03
N LYS A 49 -11.55 -17.25 -24.40
CA LYS A 49 -11.91 -16.02 -25.12
C LYS A 49 -10.80 -14.98 -25.02
N THR A 50 -10.49 -14.31 -26.13
CA THR A 50 -9.65 -13.13 -26.13
C THR A 50 -10.36 -11.98 -25.41
N VAL A 51 -9.65 -11.31 -24.50
CA VAL A 51 -10.17 -10.13 -23.81
C VAL A 51 -9.03 -9.15 -23.51
N SER A 52 -9.32 -7.86 -23.71
CA SER A 52 -8.48 -6.76 -23.29
C SER A 52 -9.18 -5.96 -22.20
N LEU A 53 -8.66 -5.96 -20.98
CA LEU A 53 -9.24 -5.22 -19.85
C LEU A 53 -8.14 -4.64 -18.94
N GLY A 54 -8.30 -3.38 -18.55
CA GLY A 54 -7.39 -2.73 -17.60
C GLY A 54 -5.96 -2.52 -18.10
N GLY A 55 -5.76 -2.50 -19.43
CA GLY A 55 -4.45 -2.42 -20.08
C GLY A 55 -3.75 -3.77 -20.29
N HIS A 56 -4.40 -4.87 -19.91
CA HIS A 56 -3.88 -6.23 -20.06
C HIS A 56 -4.67 -6.96 -21.15
N SER A 57 -3.97 -7.65 -22.05
CA SER A 57 -4.59 -8.51 -23.08
C SER A 57 -4.24 -9.96 -22.80
N LEU A 58 -5.24 -10.84 -22.83
CA LEU A 58 -5.04 -12.29 -22.77
C LEU A 58 -5.52 -12.93 -24.05
N GLU A 59 -4.60 -13.67 -24.68
CA GLU A 59 -4.94 -14.58 -25.76
C GLU A 59 -5.40 -15.94 -25.19
N PRO A 60 -6.35 -16.60 -25.86
CA PRO A 60 -6.82 -17.92 -25.48
C PRO A 60 -5.70 -18.95 -25.56
N LEU A 61 -5.88 -20.06 -24.83
CA LEU A 61 -4.98 -21.20 -25.00
C LEU A 61 -5.11 -21.76 -26.42
N PRO A 62 -4.00 -22.24 -27.02
CA PRO A 62 -4.05 -22.85 -28.34
C PRO A 62 -5.10 -23.97 -28.38
N GLU A 63 -5.93 -23.93 -29.42
CA GLU A 63 -6.91 -24.97 -29.72
C GLU A 63 -6.19 -26.14 -30.40
N GLY A 64 -6.31 -27.34 -29.81
CA GLY A 64 -5.66 -28.55 -30.31
C GLY A 64 -5.64 -29.68 -29.27
N GLU A 65 -5.30 -30.89 -29.71
CA GLU A 65 -5.07 -32.05 -28.84
C GLU A 65 -3.78 -31.88 -28.05
N ILE A 66 -3.88 -31.09 -26.99
CA ILE A 66 -2.82 -30.87 -26.03
C ILE A 66 -3.11 -31.74 -24.82
N GLY A 67 -2.13 -32.53 -24.38
CA GLY A 67 -2.25 -33.32 -23.15
C GLY A 67 -2.67 -32.47 -21.96
N ASN A 68 -3.54 -33.01 -21.11
CA ASN A 68 -4.13 -32.28 -19.98
C ASN A 68 -3.06 -31.62 -19.08
N ASP A 69 -1.94 -32.29 -18.84
CA ASP A 69 -0.84 -31.78 -18.01
C ASP A 69 -0.24 -30.49 -18.59
N PHE A 70 -0.03 -30.45 -19.92
CA PHE A 70 0.48 -29.26 -20.58
C PHE A 70 -0.54 -28.13 -20.59
N ARG A 71 -1.84 -28.46 -20.73
CA ARG A 71 -2.92 -27.45 -20.61
C ARG A 71 -2.94 -26.82 -19.20
N ILE A 72 -2.83 -27.64 -18.16
CA ILE A 72 -2.79 -27.20 -16.76
C ILE A 72 -1.56 -26.33 -16.52
N TRP A 73 -0.39 -26.77 -17.00
CA TRP A 73 0.85 -26.00 -16.91
C TRP A 73 0.72 -24.64 -17.59
N LEU A 74 0.23 -24.59 -18.83
CA LEU A 74 0.10 -23.35 -19.59
C LEU A 74 -0.91 -22.38 -18.96
N LEU A 75 -2.02 -22.89 -18.40
CA LEU A 75 -2.97 -22.10 -17.62
C LEU A 75 -2.31 -21.45 -16.40
N ASN A 76 -1.50 -22.21 -15.65
CA ASN A 76 -0.80 -21.71 -14.47
C ASN A 76 0.25 -20.66 -14.86
N GLU A 77 0.96 -20.86 -15.96
CA GLU A 77 1.95 -19.91 -16.46
C GLU A 77 1.30 -18.59 -16.88
N LYS A 78 0.20 -18.65 -17.65
CA LYS A 78 -0.58 -17.46 -18.02
C LYS A 78 -1.15 -16.73 -16.81
N LYS A 79 -1.65 -17.46 -15.81
CA LYS A 79 -2.12 -16.89 -14.54
C LYS A 79 -0.99 -16.19 -13.78
N LYS A 80 0.20 -16.80 -13.74
CA LYS A 80 1.39 -16.23 -13.08
C LYS A 80 1.84 -14.95 -13.76
N GLN A 81 1.86 -14.92 -15.09
CA GLN A 81 2.17 -13.72 -15.88
C GLN A 81 1.18 -12.59 -15.56
N LEU A 82 -0.12 -12.88 -15.62
CA LEU A 82 -1.16 -11.90 -15.26
C LEU A 82 -0.98 -11.35 -13.83
N ASP A 83 -0.70 -12.22 -12.86
CA ASP A 83 -0.46 -11.83 -11.48
C ASP A 83 0.77 -10.91 -11.35
N GLN A 84 1.82 -11.15 -12.15
CA GLN A 84 3.01 -10.29 -12.19
C GLN A 84 2.72 -8.92 -12.82
N ASP A 85 1.97 -8.87 -13.90
CA ASP A 85 1.62 -7.62 -14.60
C ASP A 85 0.78 -6.71 -13.72
N LEU A 86 -0.22 -7.28 -13.04
CA LEU A 86 -1.05 -6.54 -12.08
C LEU A 86 -0.24 -6.04 -10.88
N LEU A 87 0.72 -6.85 -10.40
CA LEU A 87 1.62 -6.42 -9.33
C LEU A 87 2.54 -5.28 -9.78
N LEU A 88 3.05 -5.33 -11.01
CA LEU A 88 3.88 -4.27 -11.57
C LEU A 88 3.09 -2.97 -11.71
N GLN A 89 1.84 -3.07 -12.18
CA GLN A 89 0.92 -1.93 -12.23
C GLN A 89 0.66 -1.36 -10.83
N TRP A 90 0.48 -2.22 -9.82
CA TRP A 90 0.31 -1.76 -8.44
C TRP A 90 1.56 -1.09 -7.88
N LYS A 91 2.75 -1.67 -8.11
CA LYS A 91 4.04 -1.07 -7.72
C LYS A 91 4.20 0.33 -8.32
N SER A 92 3.92 0.48 -9.61
CA SER A 92 3.97 1.79 -10.29
C SER A 92 3.04 2.80 -9.62
N ARG A 93 1.76 2.46 -9.42
CA ARG A 93 0.79 3.32 -8.73
C ARG A 93 1.26 3.72 -7.33
N TRP A 94 1.86 2.79 -6.59
CA TRP A 94 2.37 3.07 -5.26
C TRP A 94 3.57 4.03 -5.28
N SER A 95 4.50 3.85 -6.23
CA SER A 95 5.64 4.75 -6.40
C SER A 95 5.21 6.19 -6.72
N TYR A 96 4.24 6.37 -7.62
CA TYR A 96 3.78 7.70 -8.05
C TYR A 96 2.70 8.34 -7.16
N SER A 97 2.12 7.59 -6.22
CA SER A 97 1.09 8.13 -5.34
C SER A 97 1.62 9.25 -4.45
N GLN A 98 0.75 10.21 -4.12
CA GLN A 98 1.02 11.23 -3.09
C GLN A 98 0.49 10.83 -1.71
N LYS A 99 -0.21 9.70 -1.61
CA LYS A 99 -0.78 9.18 -0.36
C LYS A 99 0.19 8.22 0.29
N GLY A 100 0.09 8.11 1.62
CA GLY A 100 0.88 7.14 2.40
C GLY A 100 2.40 7.33 2.31
N ARG A 101 2.91 8.53 1.99
CA ARG A 101 4.35 8.75 1.75
C ARG A 101 5.25 8.39 2.93
N THR A 102 4.76 8.52 4.17
CA THR A 102 5.49 8.00 5.33
C THR A 102 5.65 6.48 5.25
N THR A 103 4.57 5.75 4.94
CA THR A 103 4.61 4.30 4.72
C THR A 103 5.51 3.92 3.56
N TYR A 104 5.51 4.70 2.47
CA TYR A 104 6.40 4.48 1.33
C TYR A 104 7.88 4.51 1.72
N ARG A 105 8.28 5.35 2.68
CA ARG A 105 9.67 5.40 3.19
C ARG A 105 10.08 4.11 3.90
N PHE A 106 9.14 3.43 4.55
CA PHE A 106 9.39 2.14 5.21
C PHE A 106 9.21 0.95 4.25
N LEU A 107 8.23 1.04 3.35
CA LEU A 107 7.77 -0.02 2.46
C LEU A 107 7.60 0.54 1.04
N PRO A 108 8.70 0.74 0.29
CA PRO A 108 8.66 1.27 -1.06
C PRO A 108 8.11 0.25 -2.06
N ASP A 109 8.31 -1.05 -1.80
CA ASP A 109 7.74 -2.12 -2.61
C ASP A 109 6.36 -2.51 -2.08
N ALA A 110 5.34 -2.26 -2.91
CA ALA A 110 3.94 -2.52 -2.62
C ALA A 110 3.61 -4.00 -2.32
N THR A 111 4.51 -4.92 -2.66
CA THR A 111 4.35 -6.37 -2.44
C THR A 111 4.89 -6.83 -1.10
N MET A 112 5.65 -6.01 -0.38
CA MET A 112 6.26 -6.37 0.90
C MET A 112 5.22 -6.69 1.98
N GLY A 113 4.01 -6.13 1.89
CA GLY A 113 2.92 -6.44 2.82
C GLY A 113 2.55 -7.91 2.90
N ARG A 114 2.79 -8.70 1.85
CA ARG A 114 2.55 -10.16 1.88
C ARG A 114 3.47 -10.91 2.86
N ARG A 115 4.55 -10.26 3.30
CA ARG A 115 5.53 -10.78 4.26
C ARG A 115 5.34 -10.19 5.67
N ILE A 116 4.41 -9.25 5.80
CA ILE A 116 4.09 -8.59 7.06
C ILE A 116 2.82 -9.23 7.61
N VAL A 117 2.74 -9.33 8.94
CA VAL A 117 1.52 -9.73 9.64
C VAL A 117 0.99 -8.49 10.36
N PRO A 118 0.04 -7.74 9.76
CA PRO A 118 -0.46 -6.48 10.31
C PRO A 118 -1.04 -6.56 11.73
N THR A 119 -1.56 -7.72 12.12
CA THR A 119 -2.10 -7.98 13.46
C THR A 119 -1.03 -7.93 14.54
N ASP A 120 0.22 -8.22 14.19
CA ASP A 120 1.34 -8.23 15.13
C ASP A 120 1.84 -6.81 15.42
N PHE A 121 1.41 -5.82 14.64
CA PHE A 121 1.75 -4.44 14.91
C PHE A 121 1.01 -3.94 16.14
N SER A 122 1.79 -3.56 17.16
CA SER A 122 1.27 -2.73 18.23
C SER A 122 0.70 -1.43 17.66
N TYR A 123 -0.26 -0.83 18.35
CA TYR A 123 -0.86 0.43 17.92
C TYR A 123 0.17 1.57 17.74
N ALA A 124 1.29 1.51 18.47
CA ALA A 124 2.39 2.46 18.32
C ALA A 124 3.15 2.22 17.00
N VAL A 125 3.49 0.98 16.66
CA VAL A 125 4.17 0.61 15.41
C VAL A 125 3.31 0.97 14.21
N SER A 126 2.03 0.61 14.24
CA SER A 126 1.08 0.96 13.17
C SER A 126 0.99 2.47 12.94
N ARG A 127 0.97 3.27 14.01
CA ARG A 127 0.99 4.74 13.90
C ARG A 127 2.32 5.27 13.39
N LEU A 128 3.44 4.69 13.83
CA LEU A 128 4.79 5.04 13.35
C LEU A 128 4.91 4.84 11.83
N VAL A 129 4.65 3.64 11.34
CA VAL A 129 4.83 3.28 9.91
C VAL A 129 3.83 3.99 9.00
N THR A 130 2.70 4.45 9.54
CA THR A 130 1.71 5.23 8.81
C THR A 130 1.89 6.75 8.96
N GLY A 131 2.83 7.20 9.79
CA GLY A 131 3.07 8.63 10.05
C GLY A 131 1.97 9.32 10.86
N HIS A 132 1.23 8.56 11.66
CA HIS A 132 0.18 9.07 12.54
C HIS A 132 0.70 9.28 13.97
N GLY A 133 0.05 10.21 14.69
CA GLY A 133 0.38 10.54 16.09
C GLY A 133 1.38 11.68 16.25
N GLN A 134 1.72 12.01 17.49
CA GLN A 134 2.60 13.12 17.85
C GLN A 134 4.10 12.81 17.67
N ILE A 135 4.44 11.96 16.70
CA ILE A 135 5.79 11.41 16.56
C ILE A 135 6.74 12.42 15.91
N LYS A 136 6.22 13.34 15.07
CA LYS A 136 7.01 14.41 14.43
C LYS A 136 7.69 15.33 15.45
N GLY A 137 7.03 15.65 16.56
CA GLY A 137 7.62 16.45 17.63
C GLY A 137 8.83 15.75 18.26
N LYS A 138 8.72 14.43 18.49
CA LYS A 138 9.81 13.60 19.01
C LYS A 138 10.96 13.43 18.00
N TRP A 139 10.65 13.32 16.71
CA TRP A 139 11.67 13.27 15.65
C TRP A 139 12.42 14.59 15.48
N TYR A 140 11.73 15.73 15.62
CA TYR A 140 12.37 17.04 15.68
C TYR A 140 13.27 17.17 16.92
N GLN A 141 12.80 16.73 18.09
CA GLN A 141 13.63 16.68 19.31
C GLN A 141 14.89 15.81 19.13
N MET A 142 14.82 14.77 18.30
CA MET A 142 15.94 13.87 17.98
C MET A 142 16.78 14.34 16.77
N GLY A 143 16.48 15.48 16.15
CA GLY A 143 17.21 15.99 14.98
C GLY A 143 16.94 15.24 13.66
N LEU A 144 15.92 14.38 13.62
CA LEU A 144 15.57 13.52 12.47
C LEU A 144 14.52 14.16 11.54
N ALA A 145 14.09 15.38 11.82
CA ALA A 145 13.12 16.11 11.01
C ALA A 145 13.44 17.61 10.99
N GLU A 146 13.38 18.23 9.81
CA GLU A 146 13.74 19.65 9.61
C GLU A 146 12.70 20.66 10.09
N GLY A 147 11.55 20.20 10.62
CA GLY A 147 10.53 21.09 11.17
C GLY A 147 9.53 20.39 12.08
N ALA A 148 9.36 20.93 13.29
CA ALA A 148 8.29 20.57 14.21
C ALA A 148 6.96 21.18 13.76
N ASN A 149 6.41 20.77 12.61
CA ASN A 149 5.05 21.15 12.29
C ASN A 149 4.09 20.22 13.06
N SER A 150 3.92 20.54 14.35
CA SER A 150 2.93 19.93 15.24
C SER A 150 1.60 20.65 15.04
N TYR A 151 0.54 19.88 14.83
CA TYR A 151 -0.80 20.39 15.03
C TYR A 151 -0.89 20.91 16.47
N ARG A 152 -1.13 22.22 16.57
CA ARG A 152 -1.37 23.06 17.75
C ARG A 152 -1.83 22.25 18.98
N ILE A 153 -0.91 22.02 19.92
CA ILE A 153 -1.29 21.67 21.28
C ILE A 153 -1.95 22.91 21.88
N ARG A 154 -3.26 22.84 22.14
CA ARG A 154 -3.99 23.82 22.92
C ARG A 154 -3.39 23.75 24.34
N GLY A 155 -2.50 24.69 24.70
CA GLY A 155 -2.05 24.80 26.09
C GLY A 155 -0.68 25.44 26.34
N ASP A 156 0.32 25.24 25.50
CA ASP A 156 1.68 25.64 25.87
C ASP A 156 2.08 27.01 25.33
N ARG A 157 2.16 27.99 26.23
CA ARG A 157 2.85 29.26 25.99
C ARG A 157 4.34 28.97 25.74
N PRO A 158 4.98 29.61 24.75
CA PRO A 158 6.41 29.45 24.53
C PRO A 158 7.19 30.01 25.73
N PRO A 159 8.32 29.39 26.11
CA PRO A 159 9.14 29.90 27.20
C PRO A 159 9.72 31.25 26.79
N LYS A 160 9.59 32.26 27.68
CA LYS A 160 10.16 33.59 27.49
C LYS A 160 11.68 33.45 27.30
N ARG A 161 12.19 33.82 26.12
CA ARG A 161 13.62 34.07 25.92
C ARG A 161 14.00 35.23 26.84
N ARG A 162 14.84 34.96 27.86
CA ARG A 162 15.53 36.02 28.60
C ARG A 162 16.54 36.64 27.62
N HIS A 163 16.20 37.80 27.09
CA HIS A 163 17.21 38.69 26.52
C HIS A 163 18.09 39.14 27.68
N GLN A 164 19.36 38.75 27.66
CA GLN A 164 20.39 39.43 28.42
C GLN A 164 20.57 40.80 27.78
N GLU A 165 20.20 41.85 28.51
CA GLU A 165 20.59 43.22 28.21
C GLU A 165 22.10 43.33 28.46
N LEU A 166 22.87 43.53 27.39
CA LEU A 166 24.21 44.09 27.47
C LEU A 166 24.04 45.60 27.41
N ASN A 167 24.08 46.28 28.55
CA ASN A 167 24.24 47.72 28.62
C ASN A 167 25.73 48.05 28.77
N LEU A 168 26.20 48.91 27.87
CA LEU A 168 27.36 49.79 28.05
C LEU A 168 27.12 50.76 29.20
#